data_AF-A0A564YKQ7-F1
#
_entry.id   AF-A0A564YKQ7-F1
#
_cell.length_a   1.000
_cell.length_b   1.000
_cell.length_c   1.000
_cell.angle_alpha   90.00
_cell.angle_beta   90.00
_cell.angle_gamma   90.00
#
_symmetry.space_group_name_H-M   'P 1'
#
loop_
_entity.id
_entity.type
_entity.pdbx_description
1 polymer ?
#
loop_
_entity_poly.entity_id
_entity_poly.type
_entity_poly.pdbx_seq_one_letter_code
_entity_poly.pdbx_strand_id
1 'polypeptide(L)'
;MRSHGPNAPQKPTSAFMYFLRHQCSQSNDLDSLSFNEKRSYASKIWQSMTREQKQVYYDKVRAEQKAYDVKLAEYKKTDEYKQWLVKHENSRTARGKGGKSTKDTNGDADSIDDEFSSKFRRIEIFTPEFLDYNKQREMQLRNLRKEVCI
;
A
#
# COMPACT_ATOMS: atom_id res chain seq x y z
N MET A 1 -2.38 11.01 13.49
CA MET A 1 -1.31 12.02 13.37
C MET A 1 -1.02 12.24 11.89
N ARG A 2 -1.06 13.49 11.39
CA ARG A 2 -0.79 13.81 9.97
C ARG A 2 0.71 13.66 9.71
N SER A 3 1.11 12.65 8.93
CA SER A 3 2.50 12.26 8.67
C SER A 3 3.14 13.02 7.50
N HIS A 4 2.74 14.26 7.29
CA HIS A 4 3.27 15.14 6.25
C HIS A 4 3.81 16.42 6.89
N GLY A 5 4.80 17.04 6.25
CA GLY A 5 5.40 18.28 6.74
C GLY A 5 4.38 19.41 6.91
N PRO A 6 4.72 20.45 7.72
CA PRO A 6 3.89 21.64 7.79
C PRO A 6 3.70 22.17 6.36
N ASN A 7 2.45 22.45 5.97
CA ASN A 7 2.05 22.91 4.62
C ASN A 7 2.15 21.91 3.46
N ALA A 8 2.48 20.64 3.71
CA ALA A 8 2.44 19.64 2.65
C ALA A 8 1.01 19.48 2.09
N PRO A 9 0.83 19.47 0.75
CA PRO A 9 -0.49 19.27 0.17
C PRO A 9 -1.04 17.91 0.59
N GLN A 10 -2.35 17.82 0.76
CA GLN A 10 -3.03 16.57 1.10
C GLN A 10 -3.35 15.78 -0.16
N LYS A 11 -3.05 14.49 -0.14
CA LYS A 11 -3.41 13.58 -1.24
C LYS A 11 -4.93 13.59 -1.44
N PRO A 12 -5.40 13.58 -2.69
CA PRO A 12 -6.84 13.47 -2.95
C PRO A 12 -7.36 12.16 -2.38
N THR A 13 -8.61 12.19 -1.94
CA THR A 13 -9.22 11.01 -1.31
C THR A 13 -9.66 10.01 -2.38
N SER A 14 -9.85 8.73 -2.02
CA SER A 14 -10.40 7.74 -2.97
C SER A 14 -11.82 8.13 -3.42
N ALA A 15 -12.23 7.71 -4.63
CA ALA A 15 -13.56 7.99 -5.20
C ALA A 15 -14.70 7.55 -4.26
N PHE A 16 -14.53 6.40 -3.60
CA PHE A 16 -15.47 5.92 -2.59
C PHE A 16 -15.58 6.86 -1.38
N MET A 17 -14.47 7.46 -0.93
CA MET A 17 -14.50 8.38 0.21
C MET A 17 -15.13 9.72 -0.14
N TYR A 18 -14.99 10.18 -1.39
CA TYR A 18 -15.79 11.32 -1.88
C TYR A 18 -17.27 11.01 -1.84
N PHE A 19 -17.66 9.83 -2.31
CA PHE A 19 -19.04 9.38 -2.24
C PHE A 19 -19.54 9.25 -0.78
N LEU A 20 -18.74 8.67 0.11
CA LEU A 20 -19.08 8.55 1.53
C LEU A 20 -19.27 9.93 2.17
N ARG A 21 -18.35 10.87 1.93
CA ARG A 21 -18.46 12.25 2.43
C ARG A 21 -19.69 12.95 1.88
N HIS A 22 -19.96 12.76 0.58
CA HIS A 22 -21.14 13.30 -0.08
C HIS A 22 -22.42 12.74 0.55
N GLN A 23 -22.52 11.43 0.76
CA GLN A 23 -23.65 10.79 1.43
C GLN A 23 -23.84 11.32 2.86
N CYS A 24 -22.77 11.43 3.66
CA CYS A 24 -22.85 12.00 5.00
C CYS A 24 -23.34 13.46 4.98
N SER A 25 -22.94 14.26 3.97
CA SER A 25 -23.42 15.64 3.85
C SER A 25 -24.86 15.78 3.36
N GLN A 26 -25.40 14.77 2.68
CA GLN A 26 -26.75 14.79 2.12
C GLN A 26 -27.80 14.31 3.13
N SER A 27 -27.42 13.42 4.04
CA SER A 27 -28.31 12.88 5.07
C SER A 27 -27.74 13.13 6.47
N ASN A 28 -28.37 14.03 7.22
CA ASN A 28 -28.02 14.30 8.62
C ASN A 28 -28.14 13.03 9.50
N ASP A 29 -29.06 12.12 9.16
CA ASP A 29 -29.24 10.85 9.86
C ASP A 29 -27.98 9.97 9.76
N LEU A 30 -27.41 9.84 8.55
CA LEU A 30 -26.15 9.13 8.41
C LEU A 30 -25.00 9.88 9.08
N ASP A 31 -25.06 11.20 9.22
CA ASP A 31 -23.98 11.92 9.89
C ASP A 31 -23.93 11.68 11.42
N SER A 32 -25.07 11.34 12.03
CA SER A 32 -25.12 10.98 13.46
C SER A 32 -24.68 9.55 13.78
N LEU A 33 -24.68 8.65 12.78
CA LEU A 33 -24.34 7.23 12.96
C LEU A 33 -22.85 6.99 13.19
N SER A 34 -22.49 5.81 13.68
CA SER A 34 -21.09 5.42 13.84
C SER A 34 -20.40 5.30 12.47
N PHE A 35 -19.12 5.64 12.41
CA PHE A 35 -18.33 5.60 11.17
C PHE A 35 -18.38 4.24 10.46
N ASN A 36 -18.43 3.14 11.22
CA ASN A 36 -18.54 1.79 10.67
C ASN A 36 -19.89 1.56 9.99
N GLU A 37 -20.98 2.07 10.56
CA GLU A 37 -22.33 1.97 9.99
C GLU A 37 -22.44 2.81 8.72
N LYS A 38 -21.94 4.07 8.76
CA LYS A 38 -21.85 4.94 7.57
C LYS A 38 -21.10 4.25 6.43
N ARG A 39 -19.92 3.69 6.72
CA ARG A 39 -19.11 2.98 5.72
C ARG A 39 -19.84 1.76 5.17
N SER A 40 -20.50 0.97 6.01
CA SER A 40 -21.24 -0.22 5.58
C SER A 40 -22.39 0.16 4.65
N TYR A 41 -23.19 1.15 5.03
CA TYR A 41 -24.30 1.66 4.21
C TYR A 41 -23.80 2.20 2.86
N ALA A 42 -22.79 3.09 2.88
CA ALA A 42 -22.22 3.63 1.66
C ALA A 42 -21.57 2.55 0.78
N SER A 43 -20.97 1.52 1.38
CA SER A 43 -20.40 0.38 0.62
C SER A 43 -21.48 -0.35 -0.17
N LYS A 44 -22.65 -0.58 0.41
CA LYS A 44 -23.78 -1.24 -0.28
C LYS A 44 -24.25 -0.42 -1.48
N ILE A 45 -24.43 0.90 -1.30
CA ILE A 45 -24.84 1.78 -2.41
C ILE A 45 -23.74 1.87 -3.46
N TRP A 46 -22.48 1.99 -3.04
CA TRP A 46 -21.37 2.03 -3.98
C TRP A 46 -21.30 0.75 -4.80
N GLN A 47 -21.57 -0.43 -4.22
CA GLN A 47 -21.60 -1.67 -4.99
C GLN A 47 -22.75 -1.71 -6.00
N SER A 48 -23.94 -1.21 -5.65
CA SER A 48 -25.10 -1.16 -6.55
C SER A 48 -25.02 -0.09 -7.64
N MET A 49 -24.17 0.92 -7.48
CA MET A 49 -23.96 1.96 -8.50
C MET A 49 -23.38 1.41 -9.80
N THR A 50 -23.86 1.95 -10.92
CA THR A 50 -23.35 1.62 -12.25
C THR A 50 -21.96 2.18 -12.48
N ARG A 51 -21.26 1.67 -13.50
CA ARG A 51 -19.93 2.16 -13.87
C ARG A 51 -19.94 3.65 -14.20
N GLU A 52 -20.98 4.14 -14.87
CA GLU A 52 -21.15 5.54 -15.25
C GLU A 52 -21.31 6.45 -14.03
N GLN A 53 -22.13 6.05 -13.06
CA GLN A 53 -22.29 6.79 -11.81
C GLN A 53 -20.98 6.88 -11.02
N LYS A 54 -20.23 5.77 -10.97
CA LYS A 54 -18.90 5.74 -10.36
C LYS A 54 -17.88 6.59 -11.14
N GLN A 55 -18.00 6.64 -12.46
CA GLN A 55 -17.09 7.38 -13.35
C GLN A 55 -17.04 8.86 -12.99
N VAL A 56 -18.17 9.47 -12.67
CA VAL A 56 -18.23 10.88 -12.22
C VAL A 56 -17.33 11.13 -10.99
N TYR A 57 -17.31 10.19 -10.03
CA TYR A 57 -16.44 10.30 -8.86
C TYR A 57 -14.97 10.03 -9.21
N TYR A 58 -14.68 9.09 -10.11
CA TYR A 58 -13.31 8.86 -10.59
C TYR A 58 -12.75 10.08 -11.33
N ASP A 59 -13.57 10.76 -12.13
CA ASP A 59 -13.15 11.96 -12.85
C ASP A 59 -12.90 13.13 -11.90
N LYS A 60 -13.72 13.30 -10.85
CA LYS A 60 -13.47 14.25 -9.75
C LYS A 60 -12.14 13.97 -9.05
N VAL A 61 -11.89 12.71 -8.68
CA VAL A 61 -10.60 12.31 -8.07
C VAL A 61 -9.44 12.57 -9.00
N ARG A 62 -9.58 12.29 -10.30
CA ARG A 62 -8.55 12.57 -11.30
C ARG A 62 -8.25 14.07 -11.42
N ALA A 63 -9.28 14.92 -11.39
CA ALA A 63 -9.09 16.37 -11.40
C ALA A 63 -8.35 16.86 -10.15
N GLU A 64 -8.75 16.36 -8.97
CA GLU A 64 -8.08 16.71 -7.71
C GLU A 64 -6.67 16.15 -7.61
N GLN A 65 -6.39 14.98 -8.19
CA GLN A 65 -5.04 14.42 -8.32
C GLN A 65 -4.14 15.33 -9.14
N LYS A 66 -4.62 15.83 -10.29
CA LYS A 66 -3.85 16.80 -11.09
C LYS A 66 -3.55 18.08 -10.30
N ALA A 67 -4.53 18.60 -9.57
CA ALA A 67 -4.34 19.79 -8.72
C ALA A 67 -3.35 19.52 -7.57
N TYR A 68 -3.39 18.32 -6.99
CA TYR A 68 -2.43 17.87 -5.98
C TYR A 68 -1.02 17.79 -6.54
N ASP A 69 -0.84 17.23 -7.74
CA ASP A 69 0.48 17.07 -8.36
C ASP A 69 1.15 18.42 -8.63
N VAL A 70 0.37 19.43 -9.06
CA VAL A 70 0.84 20.81 -9.23
C VAL A 70 1.28 21.40 -7.88
N LYS A 71 0.41 21.34 -6.87
CA LYS A 71 0.73 21.83 -5.51
C LYS A 71 1.94 21.10 -4.90
N LEU A 72 2.09 19.81 -5.18
CA LEU A 72 3.21 19.02 -4.71
C LEU A 72 4.50 19.42 -5.42
N ALA A 73 4.46 19.71 -6.72
CA ALA A 73 5.61 20.19 -7.46
C ALA A 73 6.07 21.57 -6.97
N GLU A 74 5.14 22.45 -6.60
CA GLU A 74 5.43 23.74 -5.96
C GLU A 74 6.02 23.54 -4.56
N TYR A 75 5.37 22.74 -3.71
CA TYR A 75 5.86 22.43 -2.36
C TYR A 75 7.26 21.82 -2.37
N LYS A 76 7.58 20.96 -3.34
CA LYS A 76 8.94 20.39 -3.48
C LYS A 76 10.02 21.44 -3.74
N LYS A 77 9.66 22.61 -4.28
CA LYS A 77 10.59 23.72 -4.53
C LYS A 77 10.77 24.61 -3.30
N THR A 78 9.86 24.58 -2.34
CA THR A 78 9.96 25.43 -1.14
C THR A 78 11.03 24.91 -0.18
N ASP A 79 11.63 25.82 0.60
CA ASP A 79 12.63 25.47 1.59
C ASP A 79 12.07 24.65 2.75
N GLU A 80 10.75 24.70 2.96
CA GLU A 80 10.01 23.89 3.93
C GLU A 80 10.12 22.38 3.62
N TYR A 81 10.09 22.00 2.34
CA TYR A 81 10.27 20.60 1.92
C TYR A 81 11.70 20.10 2.20
N LYS A 82 12.71 20.95 1.96
CA LYS A 82 14.11 20.63 2.26
C LYS A 82 14.32 20.46 3.77
N GLN A 83 13.77 21.35 4.58
CA GLN A 83 13.83 21.26 6.04
C GLN A 83 13.12 20.00 6.56
N TRP A 84 11.99 19.62 5.95
CA TRP A 84 11.29 18.38 6.27
C TRP A 84 12.13 17.15 5.94
N LEU A 85 12.82 17.11 4.80
CA LEU A 85 13.72 16.01 4.43
C LEU A 85 14.85 15.85 5.44
N VAL A 86 15.55 16.93 5.80
CA VAL A 86 16.65 16.90 6.79
C VAL A 86 16.16 16.41 8.15
N LYS A 87 14.99 16.90 8.60
CA LYS A 87 14.39 16.46 9.87
C LYS A 87 13.98 14.99 9.86
N HIS A 88 13.44 14.50 8.73
CA HIS A 88 13.02 13.11 8.59
C HIS A 88 14.22 12.17 8.40
N GLU A 89 15.30 12.60 7.74
CA GLU A 89 16.55 11.86 7.60
C GLU A 89 17.25 11.64 8.95
N ASN A 90 17.37 12.69 9.76
CA ASN A 90 17.92 12.61 11.13
C ASN A 90 17.11 11.68 12.05
N SER A 91 15.82 11.49 11.78
CA SER A 91 14.97 10.57 12.55
C SER A 91 15.14 9.09 12.14
N ARG A 92 15.57 8.82 10.90
CA ARG A 92 15.80 7.45 10.40
C ARG A 92 17.13 6.89 10.88
N THR A 93 18.16 7.73 10.99
CA THR A 93 19.47 7.34 11.51
C THR A 93 19.44 7.11 13.03
N ALA A 94 18.54 7.77 13.76
CA ALA A 94 18.34 7.54 15.20
C ALA A 94 17.45 6.32 15.54
N ARG A 95 16.63 5.83 14.59
CA ARG A 95 15.68 4.70 14.79
C ARG A 95 16.22 3.33 14.38
N GLY A 96 17.54 3.18 14.24
CA GLY A 96 18.21 1.91 13.92
C GLY A 96 18.08 0.79 14.98
N LYS A 97 17.37 0.98 16.09
CA LYS A 97 17.07 -0.06 17.09
C LYS A 97 15.64 0.11 17.61
N GLY A 98 14.67 -0.60 17.02
CA GLY A 98 13.29 -0.59 17.53
C GLY A 98 12.25 -1.15 16.56
N GLY A 99 12.23 -2.48 16.45
CA GLY A 99 11.11 -3.34 16.04
C GLY A 99 10.05 -2.78 15.07
N LYS A 100 10.11 -3.22 13.81
CA LYS A 100 8.96 -3.19 12.91
C LYS A 100 8.03 -4.35 13.30
N SER A 101 6.99 -4.06 14.06
CA SER A 101 5.87 -4.99 14.28
C SER A 101 5.18 -5.23 12.93
N THR A 102 5.41 -6.41 12.37
CA THR A 102 4.61 -6.96 11.27
C THR A 102 3.24 -7.30 11.82
N LYS A 103 2.22 -6.66 11.25
CA LYS A 103 0.82 -6.97 11.44
C LYS A 103 0.53 -8.40 10.97
N ASP A 104 -0.13 -9.15 11.83
CA ASP A 104 -0.39 -10.57 11.77
C ASP A 104 -1.21 -10.98 10.53
N THR A 105 -0.74 -12.02 9.84
CA THR A 105 -1.57 -12.95 9.07
C THR A 105 -1.23 -14.35 9.57
N ASN A 106 -2.22 -15.00 10.16
CA ASN A 106 -2.17 -16.38 10.67
C ASN A 106 -1.63 -17.35 9.61
N GLY A 107 -0.77 -18.27 10.04
CA GLY A 107 -0.29 -19.40 9.24
C GLY A 107 0.72 -20.23 10.04
N ASP A 108 0.27 -21.40 10.47
CA ASP A 108 0.92 -22.41 11.28
C ASP A 108 2.39 -22.76 10.96
N ALA A 109 3.08 -23.17 12.04
CA ALA A 109 4.15 -24.17 12.15
C ALA A 109 5.05 -24.44 10.92
N ASP A 110 6.35 -24.13 11.05
CA ASP A 110 7.36 -25.15 11.40
C ASP A 110 8.75 -24.50 11.46
N SER A 111 9.50 -24.81 12.51
CA SER A 111 10.83 -24.27 12.77
C SER A 111 11.87 -25.16 12.11
N ILE A 112 12.17 -24.90 10.83
CA ILE A 112 13.33 -25.47 10.15
C ILE A 112 14.44 -24.43 10.10
N ASP A 113 15.47 -24.68 10.92
CA ASP A 113 16.77 -24.01 10.86
C ASP A 113 17.40 -24.41 9.53
N ASP A 114 17.36 -23.50 8.55
CA ASP A 114 17.91 -23.75 7.23
C ASP A 114 18.53 -22.45 6.72
N GLU A 115 19.86 -22.42 6.76
CA GLU A 115 20.71 -21.39 6.16
C GLU A 115 20.32 -21.09 4.70
N PHE A 116 19.65 -22.05 4.05
CA PHE A 116 18.98 -21.95 2.77
C PHE A 116 17.91 -20.85 2.69
N SER A 117 17.07 -20.70 3.72
CA SER A 117 15.97 -19.71 3.76
C SER A 117 16.53 -18.28 3.85
N SER A 118 17.64 -18.10 4.57
CA SER A 118 18.33 -16.81 4.69
C SER A 118 18.96 -16.34 3.37
N LYS A 119 19.41 -17.26 2.51
CA LYS A 119 19.86 -16.94 1.15
C LYS A 119 18.69 -16.65 0.21
N PHE A 120 17.60 -17.41 0.34
CA PHE A 120 16.39 -17.23 -0.48
C PHE A 120 15.69 -15.89 -0.23
N ARG A 121 15.66 -15.42 1.03
CA ARG A 121 15.10 -14.10 1.37
C ARG A 121 15.90 -12.89 0.88
N ARG A 122 17.08 -13.10 0.29
CA ARG A 122 17.93 -12.04 -0.28
C ARG A 122 17.82 -11.93 -1.81
N ILE A 123 17.28 -12.93 -2.49
CA ILE A 123 17.18 -12.91 -3.96
C ILE A 123 15.84 -12.28 -4.34
N GLU A 124 15.88 -11.08 -4.93
CA GLU A 124 14.70 -10.41 -5.44
C GLU A 124 14.06 -11.25 -6.56
N ILE A 125 12.72 -11.33 -6.59
CA ILE A 125 12.00 -12.04 -7.64
C ILE A 125 12.34 -11.43 -9.01
N PHE A 126 12.64 -12.29 -9.98
CA PHE A 126 13.06 -11.94 -11.35
C PHE A 126 14.49 -11.38 -11.53
N THR A 127 15.43 -11.64 -10.62
CA THR A 127 16.86 -11.43 -10.92
C THR A 127 17.42 -12.58 -11.77
N PRO A 128 18.53 -12.37 -12.52
CA PRO A 128 19.23 -13.43 -13.21
C PRO A 128 19.64 -14.58 -12.28
N GLU A 129 20.04 -14.24 -11.04
CA GLU A 129 20.41 -15.23 -10.01
C GLU A 129 19.20 -16.07 -9.57
N PHE A 130 18.01 -15.45 -9.46
CA PHE A 130 16.76 -16.17 -9.16
C PHE A 130 16.42 -17.18 -10.26
N LEU A 131 16.53 -16.76 -11.53
CA LEU A 131 16.21 -17.60 -12.67
C LEU A 131 17.16 -18.78 -12.80
N ASP A 132 18.48 -18.56 -12.65
CA ASP A 132 19.48 -19.63 -12.70
C ASP A 132 19.35 -20.61 -11.54
N TYR A 133 19.06 -20.09 -10.34
CA TYR A 133 18.77 -20.92 -9.17
C TYR A 133 17.54 -21.79 -9.41
N ASN A 134 16.44 -21.21 -9.92
CA ASN A 134 15.23 -21.97 -10.21
C ASN A 134 15.49 -23.03 -11.30
N LYS A 135 16.28 -22.69 -12.32
CA LYS A 135 16.68 -23.61 -13.39
C LYS A 135 17.50 -24.80 -12.87
N GLN A 136 18.45 -24.58 -11.96
CA GLN A 136 19.22 -25.67 -11.33
C GLN A 136 18.34 -26.55 -10.45
N ARG A 137 17.42 -25.95 -9.68
CA ARG A 137 16.46 -26.70 -8.85
C ARG A 137 15.57 -27.61 -9.70
N GLU A 138 15.01 -27.09 -10.79
CA GLU A 138 14.21 -27.87 -11.74
C GLU A 138 15.02 -28.99 -12.41
N MET A 139 16.32 -28.76 -12.69
CA MET A 139 17.21 -29.78 -13.23
C MET A 139 17.47 -30.91 -12.23
N GLN A 140 17.73 -30.59 -10.96
CA GLN A 140 17.91 -31.58 -9.91
C GLN A 140 16.64 -32.41 -9.70
N LEU A 141 15.47 -31.78 -9.66
CA LEU A 141 14.18 -32.47 -9.58
C LEU A 141 13.93 -33.38 -10.78
N ARG A 142 14.33 -32.97 -11.99
CA ARG A 142 14.24 -33.83 -13.18
C ARG A 142 15.15 -35.05 -13.08
N ASN A 143 16.34 -34.92 -12.53
CA ASN A 143 17.25 -36.05 -12.35
C ASN A 143 16.72 -37.04 -11.29
N LEU A 144 16.26 -36.54 -10.15
CA LEU A 144 15.60 -37.36 -9.11
C LEU A 144 14.38 -38.11 -9.66
N ARG A 145 13.53 -37.44 -10.46
CA ARG A 145 12.38 -38.09 -11.11
C ARG A 145 12.80 -39.21 -12.07
N LYS A 146 13.99 -39.11 -12.67
CA LYS A 146 14.52 -40.18 -13.53
C LYS A 146 15.03 -41.37 -12.71
N GLU A 147 15.66 -41.13 -11.57
CA GLU A 147 16.16 -42.21 -10.69
C GLU A 147 15.03 -42.97 -9.99
N VAL A 148 13.88 -42.33 -9.72
CA VAL A 148 12.71 -42.97 -9.11
C VAL A 148 11.87 -43.78 -10.12
N CYS A 149 12.07 -43.59 -11.43
CA CYS A 149 11.36 -44.31 -12.50
C CYS A 149 12.14 -45.52 -13.06
N ILE A 150 13.09 -46.09 -12.29
CA ILE A 150 13.83 -47.33 -12.64
C ILE A 150 13.45 -48.44 -11.67
#